data_AF-A0A093ZE73-F1
#
_entry.id   AF-A0A093ZE73-F1
#
_cell.length_a   1.000
_cell.length_b   1.000
_cell.length_c   1.000
_cell.angle_alpha   90.00
_cell.angle_beta   90.00
_cell.angle_gamma   90.00
#
_symmetry.space_group_name_H-M   'P 1'
#
loop_
_entity.id
_entity.type
_entity.pdbx_description
1 polymer ?
#
loop_
_entity_poly.entity_id
_entity_poly.type
_entity_poly.pdbx_seq_one_letter_code
_entity_poly.pdbx_strand_id
1 'polypeptide(L)'
;MDLEGLSDVEVTMDFTSFTNSNDFSMTLQEFFYNARDRDSIGDHTALVTRYPNNLFTIDDDELSLLPRRRKALYFRDSQILRLKMPGGPHEIAAGKFSDLFVLKLNEMGCSEEIVPTRGKTMLIDSIKKEADASWGFFGAGTKPSYATCMLECDMSAGNRALSRDARLWLEHENSHVAQVVLPAPRDNF
;
A
#
# COMPACT_ATOMS: atom_id res chain seq x y z
N MET A 1 10.53 -8.03 13.58
CA MET A 1 10.59 -7.39 12.26
C MET A 1 11.56 -6.22 12.35
N ASP A 2 12.51 -6.14 11.42
CA ASP A 2 13.55 -5.12 11.45
C ASP A 2 13.00 -3.79 10.89
N LEU A 3 13.08 -2.73 11.69
CA LEU A 3 12.59 -1.39 11.35
C LEU A 3 13.62 -0.59 10.52
N GLU A 4 14.85 -1.09 10.34
CA GLU A 4 15.92 -0.41 9.61
C GLU A 4 15.54 -0.04 8.16
N GLY A 5 14.64 -0.80 7.53
CA GLY A 5 14.16 -0.52 6.17
C GLY A 5 13.01 0.51 6.08
N LEU A 6 12.57 1.10 7.19
CA LEU A 6 11.45 2.06 7.21
C LEU A 6 11.89 3.52 7.24
N SER A 7 13.16 3.80 7.56
CA SER A 7 13.71 5.15 7.64
C SER A 7 14.09 5.75 6.28
N ASP A 8 14.10 4.93 5.22
CA ASP A 8 14.30 5.41 3.85
C ASP A 8 13.00 6.05 3.33
N VAL A 9 12.79 7.30 3.76
CA VAL A 9 11.64 8.15 3.43
C VAL A 9 12.08 9.60 3.20
N GLU A 10 11.30 10.35 2.45
CA GLU A 10 11.60 11.77 2.18
C GLU A 10 11.34 12.68 3.39
N VAL A 11 10.37 12.31 4.22
CA VAL A 11 10.00 13.09 5.40
C VAL A 11 9.61 12.17 6.55
N THR A 12 10.04 12.54 7.76
CA THR A 12 9.55 11.94 9.01
C THR A 12 8.81 12.99 9.82
N MET A 13 7.60 12.65 10.29
CA MET A 13 6.75 13.51 11.09
C MET A 13 6.39 12.82 12.41
N ASP A 14 6.30 13.57 13.49
CA ASP A 14 5.76 13.09 14.76
C ASP A 14 4.32 13.55 14.90
N PHE A 15 3.35 12.63 14.97
CA PHE A 15 1.94 13.01 15.07
C PHE A 15 1.67 13.89 16.31
N THR A 16 2.44 13.71 17.38
CA THR A 16 2.27 14.47 18.63
C THR A 16 2.83 15.88 18.58
N SER A 17 3.57 16.27 17.53
CA SER A 17 4.05 17.64 17.36
C SER A 17 2.99 18.60 16.79
N PHE A 18 1.83 18.08 16.39
CA PHE A 18 0.73 18.89 15.84
C PHE A 18 -0.28 19.26 16.92
N THR A 19 -0.77 20.50 16.88
CA THR A 19 -1.74 21.01 17.86
C THR A 19 -3.08 20.28 17.77
N ASN A 20 -3.45 19.85 16.56
CA ASN A 20 -4.67 19.10 16.29
C ASN A 20 -4.51 18.24 15.00
N SER A 21 -5.48 17.35 14.75
CA SER A 21 -5.46 16.44 13.61
C SER A 21 -5.60 17.11 12.23
N ASN A 22 -6.22 18.30 12.16
CA ASN A 22 -6.34 19.04 10.91
C ASN A 22 -5.00 19.64 10.50
N ASP A 23 -4.24 20.19 11.45
CA ASP A 23 -2.89 20.72 11.19
C ASP A 23 -1.98 19.62 10.60
N PHE A 24 -2.05 18.41 11.17
CA PHE A 24 -1.36 17.24 10.65
C PHE A 24 -1.82 16.91 9.22
N SER A 25 -3.13 16.79 8.99
CA SER A 25 -3.70 16.45 7.68
C SER A 25 -3.29 17.47 6.60
N MET A 26 -3.36 18.77 6.92
CA MET A 26 -2.94 19.84 6.03
C MET A 26 -1.45 19.76 5.70
N THR A 27 -0.60 19.59 6.73
CA THR A 27 0.86 19.51 6.54
C THR A 27 1.25 18.30 5.68
N LEU A 28 0.61 17.16 5.93
CA LEU A 28 0.82 15.94 5.15
C LEU A 28 0.37 16.11 3.70
N GLN A 29 -0.80 16.73 3.49
CA GLN A 29 -1.35 16.99 2.16
C GLN A 29 -0.49 18.00 1.38
N GLU A 30 -0.01 19.05 2.03
CA GLU A 30 0.90 20.03 1.45
C GLU A 30 2.24 19.40 1.07
N PHE A 31 2.82 18.56 1.94
CA PHE A 31 4.03 17.80 1.62
C PHE A 31 3.86 17.01 0.32
N PHE A 32 2.80 16.21 0.23
CA PHE A 32 2.59 15.37 -0.94
C PHE A 32 2.26 16.16 -2.21
N TYR A 33 1.49 17.24 -2.10
CA TYR A 33 1.22 18.13 -3.22
C TYR A 33 2.51 18.75 -3.76
N ASN A 34 3.34 19.30 -2.88
CA ASN A 34 4.63 19.89 -3.23
C ASN A 34 5.63 18.85 -3.74
N ALA A 35 5.62 17.62 -3.23
CA ALA A 35 6.46 16.54 -3.72
C ALA A 35 6.08 16.19 -5.17
N ARG A 36 4.79 15.97 -5.42
CA ARG A 36 4.26 15.66 -6.75
C ARG A 36 4.50 16.76 -7.78
N ASP A 37 4.38 18.03 -7.38
CA ASP A 37 4.66 19.17 -8.26
C ASP A 37 6.15 19.25 -8.64
N ARG A 38 7.04 18.83 -7.74
CA ARG A 38 8.49 18.76 -7.99
C ARG A 38 8.88 17.55 -8.84
N ASP A 39 8.26 16.40 -8.60
CA ASP A 39 8.51 15.16 -9.33
C ASP A 39 7.21 14.35 -9.46
N SER A 40 6.52 14.50 -10.59
CA SER A 40 5.28 13.75 -10.84
C SER A 40 5.49 12.27 -11.23
N ILE A 41 6.74 11.85 -11.40
CA ILE A 41 7.14 10.54 -11.92
C ILE A 41 7.50 9.61 -10.75
N GLY A 42 8.19 10.12 -9.73
CA GLY A 42 8.60 9.36 -8.55
C GLY A 42 7.46 9.04 -7.57
N ASP A 43 7.64 7.97 -6.79
CA ASP A 43 6.82 7.74 -5.61
C ASP A 43 7.37 8.56 -4.44
N HIS A 44 6.48 9.23 -3.71
CA HIS A 44 6.84 10.02 -2.53
C HIS A 44 6.49 9.33 -1.24
N THR A 45 7.35 9.45 -0.24
CA THR A 45 7.18 8.67 1.00
C THR A 45 7.31 9.51 2.26
N ALA A 46 6.41 9.25 3.20
CA ALA A 46 6.41 9.87 4.52
C ALA A 46 6.35 8.79 5.61
N LEU A 47 7.09 9.00 6.68
CA LEU A 47 7.00 8.22 7.91
C LEU A 47 6.36 9.07 9.00
N VAL A 48 5.33 8.56 9.66
CA VAL A 48 4.65 9.23 10.76
C VAL A 48 4.79 8.35 12.01
N THR A 49 5.46 8.89 13.03
CA THR A 49 5.62 8.21 14.32
C THR A 49 4.52 8.61 15.30
N ARG A 50 4.21 7.73 16.25
CA ARG A 50 3.16 7.93 17.26
C ARG A 50 1.77 8.21 16.65
N TYR A 51 1.51 7.64 15.48
CA TYR A 51 0.21 7.76 14.83
C TYR A 51 -0.84 6.92 15.60
N PRO A 52 -1.93 7.52 16.12
CA PRO A 52 -2.87 6.83 16.98
C PRO A 52 -3.62 5.68 16.29
N ASN A 53 -3.73 4.54 16.98
CA ASN A 53 -4.39 3.32 16.47
C ASN A 53 -5.85 3.55 16.07
N ASN A 54 -6.56 4.44 16.76
CA ASN A 54 -7.96 4.77 16.49
C ASN A 54 -8.14 5.67 15.26
N LEU A 55 -7.08 6.27 14.73
CA LEU A 55 -7.13 7.15 13.55
C LEU A 55 -6.73 6.44 12.25
N PHE A 56 -6.31 5.17 12.32
CA PHE A 56 -6.06 4.34 11.15
C PHE A 56 -7.18 3.31 11.00
N THR A 57 -8.23 3.67 10.26
CA THR A 57 -9.40 2.82 9.98
C THR A 57 -9.23 2.05 8.66
N ILE A 58 -9.86 0.88 8.56
CA ILE A 58 -9.81 0.02 7.36
C ILE A 58 -10.90 0.43 6.36
N ASP A 59 -11.95 1.09 6.85
CA ASP A 59 -13.09 1.50 6.04
C ASP A 59 -12.89 2.92 5.49
N ASP A 60 -12.85 3.04 4.16
CA ASP A 60 -12.69 4.30 3.40
C ASP A 60 -13.89 5.26 3.53
N ASP A 61 -14.96 4.86 4.24
CA ASP A 61 -16.21 5.63 4.39
C ASP A 61 -16.15 6.70 5.51
N GLU A 62 -15.13 6.66 6.38
CA GLU A 62 -14.90 7.70 7.38
C GLU A 62 -13.97 8.83 6.86
N LEU A 63 -14.07 10.02 7.46
CA LEU A 63 -13.15 11.15 7.18
C LEU A 63 -11.72 10.76 7.57
N SER A 64 -10.98 10.21 6.62
CA SER A 64 -9.56 9.88 6.80
C SER A 64 -8.72 11.15 6.85
N LEU A 65 -7.82 11.23 7.84
CA LEU A 65 -6.76 12.25 7.89
C LEU A 65 -5.69 12.05 6.81
N LEU A 66 -5.74 10.90 6.12
CA LEU A 66 -4.75 10.53 5.12
C LEU A 66 -5.24 10.94 3.72
N PRO A 67 -4.33 11.36 2.84
CA PRO A 67 -4.67 11.62 1.45
C PRO A 67 -5.36 10.39 0.81
N ARG A 68 -6.33 10.61 -0.07
CA ARG A 68 -7.09 9.50 -0.71
C ARG A 68 -6.23 8.63 -1.63
N ARG A 69 -5.26 9.22 -2.33
CA ARG A 69 -4.36 8.50 -3.25
C ARG A 69 -3.05 8.22 -2.54
N ARG A 70 -3.02 7.10 -1.82
CA ARG A 70 -1.88 6.66 -1.01
C ARG A 70 -1.82 5.13 -0.98
N LYS A 71 -0.69 4.63 -0.50
CA LYS A 71 -0.50 3.26 -0.03
C LYS A 71 0.03 3.34 1.40
N ALA A 72 -0.72 2.76 2.33
CA ALA A 72 -0.37 2.77 3.73
C ALA A 72 0.26 1.45 4.19
N LEU A 73 1.26 1.57 5.06
CA LEU A 73 1.84 0.48 5.84
C LEU A 73 1.92 0.95 7.30
N TYR A 74 1.09 0.39 8.16
CA TYR A 74 0.94 0.79 9.56
C TYR A 74 1.29 -0.34 10.51
N PHE A 75 2.26 -0.09 11.39
CA PHE A 75 2.67 -0.95 12.48
C PHE A 75 1.95 -0.53 13.76
N ARG A 76 0.91 -1.27 14.16
CA ARG A 76 0.03 -0.88 15.28
C ARG A 76 0.74 -0.88 16.63
N ASP A 77 1.65 -1.82 16.83
CA ASP A 77 2.36 -1.99 18.11
C ASP A 77 3.35 -0.85 18.36
N SER A 78 4.03 -0.38 17.32
CA SER A 78 4.97 0.74 17.39
C SER A 78 4.33 2.09 17.06
N GLN A 79 3.07 2.11 16.61
CA GLN A 79 2.35 3.31 16.14
C GLN A 79 3.11 4.05 15.04
N ILE A 80 3.71 3.30 14.11
CA ILE A 80 4.47 3.84 12.97
C ILE A 80 3.64 3.66 11.71
N LEU A 81 3.30 4.77 11.06
CA LEU A 81 2.59 4.80 9.79
C LEU A 81 3.55 5.24 8.68
N ARG A 82 3.80 4.37 7.71
CA ARG A 82 4.49 4.71 6.46
C ARG A 82 3.46 4.93 5.36
N LEU A 83 3.56 6.06 4.68
CA LEU A 83 2.73 6.42 3.54
C LEU A 83 3.59 6.50 2.30
N LYS A 84 3.08 5.95 1.20
CA LYS A 84 3.60 6.13 -0.15
C LYS A 84 2.52 6.82 -0.98
N MET A 85 2.86 7.89 -1.69
CA MET A 85 2.06 8.46 -2.75
C MET A 85 2.65 8.01 -4.09
N PRO A 86 2.00 7.09 -4.80
CA PRO A 86 2.49 6.62 -6.09
C PRO A 86 2.59 7.74 -7.13
N GLY A 87 3.69 7.75 -7.88
CA GLY A 87 3.85 8.60 -9.05
C GLY A 87 3.00 8.12 -10.23
N GLY A 88 2.86 8.94 -11.27
CA GLY A 88 2.07 8.60 -12.46
C GLY A 88 2.46 7.26 -13.12
N PRO A 89 3.75 6.99 -13.38
CA PRO A 89 4.21 5.71 -13.91
C PRO A 89 3.85 4.51 -13.04
N HIS A 90 3.93 4.64 -11.72
CA HIS A 90 3.53 3.59 -10.79
C HIS A 90 2.04 3.30 -10.95
N GLU A 91 1.18 4.32 -10.85
CA GLU A 91 -0.28 4.15 -10.99
C GLU A 91 -0.63 3.47 -12.33
N ILE A 92 0.03 3.88 -13.43
CA ILE A 92 -0.17 3.29 -14.76
C ILE A 92 0.30 1.83 -14.82
N ALA A 93 1.48 1.52 -14.27
CA ALA A 93 2.03 0.17 -14.27
C ALA A 93 1.14 -0.78 -13.47
N ALA A 94 0.75 -0.39 -12.26
CA ALA A 94 -0.14 -1.16 -11.41
C ALA A 94 -1.52 -1.38 -12.07
N GLY A 95 -2.10 -0.32 -12.64
CA GLY A 95 -3.38 -0.40 -13.34
C GLY A 95 -3.33 -1.33 -14.55
N LYS A 96 -2.34 -1.15 -15.44
CA LYS A 96 -2.18 -2.00 -16.64
C LYS A 96 -1.91 -3.46 -16.28
N PHE A 97 -1.08 -3.71 -15.27
CA PHE A 97 -0.85 -5.07 -14.81
C PHE A 97 -2.18 -5.69 -14.33
N SER A 98 -2.95 -4.94 -13.55
CA SER A 98 -4.24 -5.41 -13.06
C SER A 98 -5.20 -5.76 -14.19
N ASP A 99 -5.30 -4.92 -15.22
CA ASP A 99 -6.15 -5.17 -16.39
C ASP A 99 -5.73 -6.44 -17.14
N LEU A 100 -4.42 -6.62 -17.36
CA LEU A 100 -3.87 -7.80 -18.01
C LEU A 100 -4.09 -9.08 -17.18
N PHE A 101 -3.96 -8.98 -15.86
CA PHE A 101 -4.23 -10.10 -14.96
C PHE A 101 -5.68 -10.54 -15.04
N VAL A 102 -6.64 -9.59 -15.04
CA VAL A 102 -8.07 -9.88 -15.20
C VAL A 102 -8.37 -10.50 -16.57
N LEU A 103 -7.79 -9.97 -17.65
CA LEU A 103 -7.92 -10.59 -18.98
C LEU A 103 -7.44 -12.04 -18.96
N LYS A 104 -6.33 -12.31 -18.25
CA LYS A 104 -5.81 -13.67 -18.15
C LYS A 104 -6.72 -14.61 -17.36
N LEU A 105 -7.30 -14.14 -16.26
CA LEU A 105 -8.29 -14.89 -15.49
C LEU A 105 -9.52 -15.23 -16.34
N ASN A 106 -9.98 -14.30 -17.18
CA ASN A 106 -11.09 -14.53 -18.10
C ASN A 106 -10.75 -15.61 -19.13
N GLU A 107 -9.56 -15.56 -19.75
CA GLU A 107 -9.11 -16.60 -20.69
C GLU A 107 -9.03 -17.99 -20.05
N MET A 108 -8.71 -18.05 -18.76
CA MET A 108 -8.64 -19.29 -17.99
C MET A 108 -10.02 -19.78 -17.50
N GLY A 109 -11.09 -18.99 -17.68
CA GLY A 109 -12.41 -19.30 -17.14
C GLY A 109 -12.54 -19.13 -15.62
N CYS A 110 -11.60 -18.43 -14.98
CA CYS A 110 -11.54 -18.25 -13.53
C CYS A 110 -12.12 -16.91 -13.05
N SER A 111 -12.78 -16.15 -13.92
CA SER A 111 -13.25 -14.78 -13.65
C SER A 111 -14.26 -14.67 -12.51
N GLU A 112 -15.06 -15.72 -12.31
CA GLU A 112 -16.05 -15.79 -11.23
C GLU A 112 -15.46 -16.33 -9.92
N GLU A 113 -14.33 -17.02 -9.99
CA GLU A 113 -13.68 -17.65 -8.85
C GLU A 113 -12.67 -16.73 -8.20
N ILE A 114 -11.89 -15.99 -9.00
CA ILE A 114 -10.84 -15.09 -8.55
C ILE A 114 -11.22 -13.68 -8.97
N VAL A 115 -11.57 -12.85 -7.99
CA VAL A 115 -12.04 -11.49 -8.21
C VAL A 115 -11.05 -10.46 -7.65
N PRO A 116 -10.98 -9.25 -8.23
CA PRO A 116 -10.19 -8.17 -7.68
C PRO A 116 -10.72 -7.75 -6.30
N THR A 117 -9.85 -7.80 -5.29
CA THR A 117 -10.07 -7.19 -3.97
C THR A 117 -9.61 -5.73 -3.92
N ARG A 118 -8.92 -5.25 -4.98
CA ARG A 118 -8.39 -3.89 -5.16
C ARG A 118 -7.36 -3.50 -4.08
N GLY A 119 -7.06 -2.22 -3.90
CA GLY A 119 -6.11 -1.71 -2.91
C GLY A 119 -6.61 -1.78 -1.46
N LYS A 120 -7.38 -2.82 -1.11
CA LYS A 120 -7.96 -2.99 0.22
C LYS A 120 -6.85 -3.04 1.27
N THR A 121 -7.00 -2.25 2.34
CA THR A 121 -6.16 -2.41 3.53
C THR A 121 -6.43 -3.77 4.15
N MET A 122 -5.38 -4.57 4.33
CA MET A 122 -5.45 -5.84 5.05
C MET A 122 -4.77 -5.72 6.40
N LEU A 123 -5.31 -6.45 7.39
CA LEU A 123 -4.69 -6.65 8.69
C LEU A 123 -3.94 -7.99 8.68
N ILE A 124 -2.64 -7.95 8.91
CA ILE A 124 -1.75 -9.10 9.05
C ILE A 124 -1.10 -8.97 10.42
N ASP A 125 -1.55 -9.79 11.37
CA ASP A 125 -1.20 -9.66 12.79
C ASP A 125 -1.45 -8.24 13.32
N SER A 126 -0.39 -7.52 13.70
CA SER A 126 -0.44 -6.12 14.13
C SER A 126 -0.10 -5.11 13.05
N ILE A 127 0.02 -5.55 11.79
CA ILE A 127 0.38 -4.72 10.64
C ILE A 127 -0.83 -4.52 9.76
N LYS A 128 -1.13 -3.26 9.41
CA LYS A 128 -2.10 -2.95 8.38
C LYS A 128 -1.37 -2.50 7.12
N LYS A 129 -1.61 -3.13 5.99
CA LYS A 129 -0.93 -2.81 4.72
C LYS A 129 -1.92 -2.73 3.57
N GLU A 130 -1.71 -1.77 2.69
CA GLU A 130 -2.39 -1.64 1.40
C GLU A 130 -1.50 -2.18 0.28
N ALA A 131 -2.07 -3.04 -0.55
CA ALA A 131 -1.44 -3.51 -1.79
C ALA A 131 -1.68 -2.54 -2.94
N ASP A 132 -0.86 -2.62 -4.00
CA ASP A 132 -1.10 -1.84 -5.21
C ASP A 132 -2.32 -2.37 -5.96
N ALA A 133 -2.41 -3.69 -6.08
CA ALA A 133 -3.62 -4.42 -6.41
C ALA A 133 -3.64 -5.78 -5.70
N SER A 134 -4.81 -6.38 -5.58
CA SER A 134 -4.94 -7.70 -4.97
C SER A 134 -6.12 -8.47 -5.56
N TRP A 135 -6.02 -9.79 -5.52
CA TRP A 135 -7.04 -10.73 -5.97
C TRP A 135 -7.23 -11.85 -4.95
N GLY A 136 -8.45 -12.36 -4.87
CA GLY A 136 -8.82 -13.37 -3.90
C GLY A 136 -9.98 -14.22 -4.40
N PHE A 137 -10.23 -15.32 -3.70
CA PHE A 137 -11.36 -16.18 -4.02
C PHE A 137 -12.68 -15.51 -3.69
N PHE A 138 -13.65 -15.66 -4.58
CA PHE A 138 -15.04 -15.33 -4.31
C PHE A 138 -15.61 -16.39 -3.35
N GLY A 139 -15.90 -15.98 -2.11
CA GLY A 139 -16.57 -16.86 -1.14
C GLY A 139 -18.06 -16.97 -1.44
N ALA A 140 -18.76 -17.91 -0.79
CA ALA A 140 -20.23 -17.96 -0.78
C ALA A 140 -20.81 -16.73 -0.04
N GLY A 141 -20.83 -15.58 -0.71
CA GLY A 141 -21.22 -14.28 -0.20
C GLY A 141 -20.84 -13.17 -1.19
N THR A 142 -21.43 -11.97 -1.08
CA THR A 142 -21.23 -10.86 -2.04
C THR A 142 -19.86 -10.16 -1.95
N LYS A 143 -18.89 -10.73 -1.23
CA LYS A 143 -17.56 -10.15 -1.02
C LYS A 143 -16.47 -11.21 -1.13
N PRO A 144 -15.28 -10.86 -1.66
CA PRO A 144 -14.13 -11.76 -1.67
C PRO A 144 -13.80 -12.20 -0.23
N SER A 145 -13.54 -13.50 -0.03
CA SER A 145 -13.34 -14.09 1.30
C SER A 145 -12.01 -13.67 1.92
N TYR A 146 -10.94 -13.68 1.12
CA TYR A 146 -9.59 -13.23 1.47
C TYR A 146 -8.76 -13.06 0.20
N ALA A 147 -7.76 -12.18 0.22
CA ALA A 147 -6.85 -12.02 -0.90
C ALA A 147 -5.72 -13.07 -0.84
N THR A 148 -5.40 -13.66 -1.99
CA THR A 148 -4.41 -14.74 -2.15
C THR A 148 -3.26 -14.36 -3.08
N CYS A 149 -3.46 -13.35 -3.93
CA CYS A 149 -2.46 -12.81 -4.84
C CYS A 149 -2.33 -11.30 -4.65
N MET A 150 -1.11 -10.81 -4.53
CA MET A 150 -0.77 -9.39 -4.34
C MET A 150 0.07 -8.87 -5.49
N LEU A 151 -0.15 -7.61 -5.84
CA LEU A 151 0.73 -6.82 -6.67
C LEU A 151 1.37 -5.73 -5.80
N GLU A 152 2.69 -5.66 -5.83
CA GLU A 152 3.46 -4.53 -5.30
C GLU A 152 4.36 -4.03 -6.43
N CYS A 153 4.12 -2.81 -6.87
CA CYS A 153 4.93 -2.10 -7.83
C CYS A 153 5.89 -1.18 -7.08
N ASP A 154 7.11 -1.07 -7.58
CA ASP A 154 7.99 0.00 -7.15
C ASP A 154 8.73 0.55 -8.35
N MET A 155 8.58 1.86 -8.57
CA MET A 155 9.19 2.57 -9.69
C MET A 155 10.37 3.43 -9.24
N SER A 156 10.56 3.61 -7.92
CA SER A 156 11.59 4.50 -7.37
C SER A 156 12.38 3.87 -6.22
N ALA A 157 11.85 2.89 -5.51
CA ALA A 157 12.57 2.19 -4.45
C ALA A 157 13.24 0.91 -4.96
N GLY A 158 14.46 0.67 -4.46
CA GLY A 158 15.24 -0.51 -4.86
C GLY A 158 14.63 -1.84 -4.40
N ASN A 159 15.16 -2.94 -4.93
CA ASN A 159 14.74 -4.33 -4.66
C ASN A 159 14.55 -4.69 -3.17
N ARG A 160 15.20 -3.98 -2.25
CA ARG A 160 15.04 -4.16 -0.79
C ARG A 160 13.63 -3.83 -0.29
N ALA A 161 13.01 -2.76 -0.80
CA ALA A 161 11.66 -2.36 -0.41
C ALA A 161 10.62 -3.39 -0.88
N LEU A 162 10.69 -3.77 -2.17
CA LEU A 162 9.86 -4.83 -2.75
C LEU A 162 10.04 -6.17 -2.01
N SER A 163 11.28 -6.52 -1.65
CA SER A 163 11.54 -7.75 -0.89
C SER A 163 10.92 -7.70 0.51
N ARG A 164 11.01 -6.57 1.22
CA ARG A 164 10.34 -6.37 2.50
C ARG A 164 8.83 -6.53 2.34
N ASP A 165 8.24 -5.87 1.35
CA ASP A 165 6.80 -5.91 1.11
C ASP A 165 6.32 -7.32 0.75
N ALA A 166 7.09 -8.09 -0.03
CA ALA A 166 6.80 -9.49 -0.29
C ALA A 166 6.86 -10.37 0.97
N ARG A 167 7.87 -10.17 1.84
CA ARG A 167 7.99 -10.91 3.11
C ARG A 167 6.83 -10.59 4.05
N LEU A 168 6.39 -9.33 4.12
CA LEU A 168 5.21 -8.92 4.89
C LEU A 168 3.95 -9.65 4.44
N TRP A 169 3.82 -9.94 3.14
CA TRP A 169 2.69 -10.70 2.64
C TRP A 169 2.83 -12.21 2.87
N LEU A 170 4.02 -12.78 2.71
CA LEU A 170 4.20 -14.24 2.62
C LEU A 170 4.58 -14.92 3.94
N GLU A 171 5.28 -14.24 4.84
CA GLU A 171 5.92 -14.90 6.00
C GLU A 171 5.04 -14.94 7.27
N HIS A 172 3.84 -14.36 7.22
CA HIS A 172 2.94 -14.30 8.37
C HIS A 172 1.92 -15.44 8.36
N GLU A 173 1.76 -16.14 9.48
CA GLU A 173 0.88 -17.32 9.61
C GLU A 173 -0.60 -17.00 9.30
N ASN A 174 -1.03 -15.79 9.62
CA ASN A 174 -2.40 -15.32 9.36
C ASN A 174 -2.59 -14.75 7.94
N SER A 175 -1.55 -14.77 7.11
CA SER A 175 -1.67 -14.37 5.71
C SER A 175 -2.15 -15.52 4.84
N HIS A 176 -3.14 -15.24 4.00
CA HIS A 176 -3.60 -16.16 2.96
C HIS A 176 -2.93 -15.91 1.61
N VAL A 177 -1.97 -14.98 1.56
CA VAL A 177 -1.24 -14.66 0.33
C VAL A 177 -0.30 -15.80 -0.02
N ALA A 178 -0.53 -16.40 -1.19
CA ALA A 178 0.32 -17.44 -1.75
C ALA A 178 1.32 -16.88 -2.78
N GLN A 179 0.99 -15.73 -3.39
CA GLN A 179 1.78 -15.14 -4.47
C GLN A 179 1.86 -13.61 -4.35
N VAL A 180 3.05 -13.07 -4.62
CA VAL A 180 3.28 -11.63 -4.74
C VAL A 180 4.00 -11.39 -6.05
N VAL A 181 3.46 -10.50 -6.88
CA VAL A 181 4.09 -10.05 -8.12
C VAL A 181 4.78 -8.73 -7.88
N LEU A 182 6.05 -8.64 -8.28
CA LEU A 182 6.91 -7.47 -8.09
C LEU A 182 7.41 -6.96 -9.46
N PRO A 183 6.62 -6.16 -10.21
CA PRO A 183 7.13 -5.53 -11.42
C PRO A 183 8.10 -4.42 -11.00
N ALA A 184 9.40 -4.67 -11.19
CA ALA A 184 10.42 -3.64 -11.12
C ALA A 184 10.71 -3.10 -12.53
N PRO A 185 10.99 -1.80 -12.69
CA PRO A 185 11.56 -1.30 -13.95
C PRO A 185 12.82 -2.10 -14.27
N ARG A 186 13.01 -2.45 -15.56
CA ARG A 186 14.29 -3.02 -15.99
C ARG A 186 15.38 -2.00 -15.68
N ASP A 187 16.44 -2.44 -15.01
CA ASP A 187 17.68 -1.67 -14.94
C ASP A 187 18.02 -1.23 -16.37
N ASN A 188 17.98 0.07 -16.63
CA ASN A 188 18.51 0.60 -17.88
C ASN A 188 20.03 0.43 -17.80
N PHE A 189 20.57 -0.28 -18.79
CA PHE A 189 22.00 -0.51 -19.05
C PHE A 189 22.82 0.79 -19.02
#